data_AF-A0A815VPU6-F1
#
_entry.id   AF-A0A815VPU6-F1
#
_cell.length_a   1.000
_cell.length_b   1.000
_cell.length_c   1.000
_cell.angle_alpha   90.00
_cell.angle_beta   90.00
_cell.angle_gamma   90.00
#
_symmetry.space_group_name_H-M   'P 1'
#
loop_
_entity.id
_entity.type
_entity.pdbx_description
1 polymer ?
#
loop_
_entity_poly.entity_id
_entity_poly.type
_entity_poly.pdbx_seq_one_letter_code
_entity_poly.pdbx_strand_id
1 'polypeptide(L)'
;MVRKKSTLSKVRTRTEAYKRKQHAHSDASHFRNQLKTKSKIHILDKYHNNLDFRNQYKARSKKRVSKKYKSDPMIRMKTIERAMNWYHKNNTLMRQNSRRLYNQRRRILKKYISIQNHKCIYKQSNLYMNNLNKFRQVIQEGPDYVCISCQLALFRNQVIPFVEEKYITQNMSYEIKKHIQSYFMYSSSREQKWICKSCSDKIKKRQMPSRAVVNRLKVCEIPSELKRLNNLEKHLIALRLPFMKIVNLTSGKLSSRFSQKGTKGPLHCVPSDVEDTVTTLPRPVDKSMMVRLQLKRRLKYKAVWEEQLINPNDVRDALFVLIKMHPGYK
;
A
#
# COMPACT_ATOMS: atom_id res chain seq x y z
N MET A 1 67.26 101.83 -0.68
CA MET A 1 66.00 101.24 -0.16
C MET A 1 64.89 101.46 -1.18
N VAL A 2 63.74 100.79 -1.02
CA VAL A 2 62.46 101.04 -1.71
C VAL A 2 62.18 100.15 -2.92
N ARG A 3 61.52 99.00 -2.66
CA ARG A 3 60.47 98.41 -3.53
C ARG A 3 59.78 97.24 -2.80
N LYS A 4 59.06 97.53 -1.71
CA LYS A 4 58.16 96.54 -1.05
C LYS A 4 56.67 96.89 -1.15
N LYS A 5 56.28 98.02 -1.76
CA LYS A 5 54.87 98.47 -1.77
C LYS A 5 54.03 97.98 -2.97
N SER A 6 54.62 97.55 -4.10
CA SER A 6 53.84 97.14 -5.29
C SER A 6 53.39 95.66 -5.29
N THR A 7 53.99 94.83 -4.43
CA THR A 7 53.69 93.40 -4.34
C THR A 7 52.48 93.12 -3.45
N LEU A 8 52.26 93.92 -2.41
CA LEU A 8 51.18 93.71 -1.44
C LEU A 8 49.76 93.90 -2.01
N SER A 9 49.55 94.88 -2.91
CA SER A 9 48.24 95.12 -3.53
C SER A 9 47.86 94.02 -4.55
N LYS A 10 48.84 93.56 -5.34
CA LYS A 10 48.67 92.42 -6.27
C LYS A 10 48.45 91.08 -5.56
N VAL A 11 49.01 90.92 -4.35
CA VAL A 11 48.82 89.71 -3.53
C VAL A 11 47.44 89.69 -2.85
N ARG A 12 46.93 90.84 -2.39
CA ARG A 12 45.56 90.95 -1.83
C ARG A 12 44.47 90.60 -2.86
N THR A 13 44.56 91.13 -4.08
CA THR A 13 43.56 90.83 -5.13
C THR A 13 43.59 89.36 -5.58
N ARG A 14 44.78 88.75 -5.60
CA ARG A 14 44.97 87.33 -5.96
C ARG A 14 44.51 86.36 -4.86
N THR A 15 44.67 86.73 -3.59
CA THR A 15 44.18 85.92 -2.44
C THR A 15 42.66 85.98 -2.29
N GLU A 16 42.04 87.13 -2.53
CA GLU A 16 40.57 87.25 -2.57
C GLU A 16 39.97 86.43 -3.73
N ALA A 17 40.59 86.45 -4.92
CA ALA A 17 40.15 85.63 -6.04
C ALA A 17 40.27 84.12 -5.76
N TYR A 18 41.32 83.67 -5.06
CA TYR A 18 41.48 82.27 -4.64
C TYR A 18 40.42 81.85 -3.60
N LYS A 19 40.16 82.70 -2.59
CA LYS A 19 39.11 82.45 -1.59
C LYS A 19 37.72 82.38 -2.23
N ARG A 20 37.40 83.27 -3.18
CA ARG A 20 36.14 83.20 -3.96
C ARG A 20 36.02 81.89 -4.76
N LYS A 21 37.11 81.41 -5.39
CA LYS A 21 37.12 80.12 -6.10
C LYS A 21 36.94 78.91 -5.16
N GLN A 22 37.55 78.90 -3.98
CA GLN A 22 37.35 77.84 -2.99
C GLN A 22 35.94 77.83 -2.41
N HIS A 23 35.37 78.99 -2.05
CA HIS A 23 33.98 79.09 -1.60
C HIS A 23 33.01 78.63 -2.69
N ALA A 24 33.18 79.07 -3.94
CA ALA A 24 32.38 78.60 -5.07
C ALA A 24 32.49 77.08 -5.30
N HIS A 25 33.67 76.47 -5.10
CA HIS A 25 33.88 75.02 -5.23
C HIS A 25 33.29 74.23 -4.05
N SER A 26 33.34 74.78 -2.84
CA SER A 26 32.70 74.24 -1.63
C SER A 26 31.18 74.26 -1.76
N ASP A 27 30.61 75.39 -2.18
CA ASP A 27 29.18 75.55 -2.42
C ASP A 27 28.70 74.63 -3.55
N ALA A 28 29.49 74.49 -4.62
CA ALA A 28 29.21 73.53 -5.70
C ALA A 28 29.33 72.05 -5.27
N SER A 29 30.18 71.73 -4.28
CA SER A 29 30.31 70.38 -3.72
C SER A 29 29.16 70.05 -2.76
N HIS A 30 28.81 71.00 -1.89
CA HIS A 30 27.68 70.90 -0.97
C HIS A 30 26.36 70.76 -1.74
N PHE A 31 26.15 71.60 -2.76
CA PHE A 31 25.00 71.50 -3.66
C PHE A 31 24.94 70.14 -4.37
N ARG A 32 26.08 69.64 -4.89
CA ARG A 32 26.16 68.29 -5.49
C ARG A 32 25.81 67.17 -4.52
N ASN A 33 26.24 67.25 -3.27
CA ASN A 33 25.90 66.26 -2.24
C ASN A 33 24.42 66.33 -1.84
N GLN A 34 23.86 67.53 -1.73
CA GLN A 34 22.45 67.73 -1.44
C GLN A 34 21.56 67.15 -2.55
N LEU A 35 21.94 67.33 -3.83
CA LEU A 35 21.27 66.70 -4.97
C LEU A 35 21.36 65.16 -4.93
N LYS A 36 22.52 64.60 -4.57
CA LYS A 36 22.67 63.13 -4.41
C LYS A 36 21.78 62.58 -3.31
N THR A 37 21.67 63.28 -2.17
CA THR A 37 20.82 62.85 -1.06
C THR A 37 19.34 62.91 -1.44
N LYS A 38 18.89 64.01 -2.06
CA LYS A 38 17.53 64.15 -2.60
C LYS A 38 17.21 63.04 -3.62
N SER A 39 18.15 62.73 -4.51
CA SER A 39 18.00 61.63 -5.47
C SER A 39 17.89 60.26 -4.81
N LYS A 40 18.68 59.97 -3.75
CA LYS A 40 18.59 58.71 -2.99
C LYS A 40 17.23 58.57 -2.30
N ILE A 41 16.75 59.62 -1.67
CA ILE A 41 15.44 59.64 -1.01
C ILE A 41 14.34 59.38 -2.05
N HIS A 42 14.38 60.08 -3.19
CA HIS A 42 13.43 59.86 -4.29
C HIS A 42 13.45 58.41 -4.82
N ILE A 43 14.63 57.79 -4.96
CA ILE A 43 14.74 56.39 -5.39
C ILE A 43 14.18 55.43 -4.34
N LEU A 44 14.42 55.68 -3.05
CA LEU A 44 13.88 54.86 -1.95
C LEU A 44 12.36 54.96 -1.89
N ASP A 45 11.83 56.17 -1.96
CA ASP A 45 10.38 56.41 -2.00
C ASP A 45 9.74 55.67 -3.19
N LYS A 46 10.31 55.83 -4.40
CA LYS A 46 9.85 55.13 -5.60
C LYS A 46 9.96 53.61 -5.47
N TYR A 47 10.96 53.09 -4.75
CA TYR A 47 11.10 51.66 -4.47
C TYR A 47 10.02 51.15 -3.51
N HIS A 48 9.58 51.95 -2.54
CA HIS A 48 8.53 51.58 -1.59
C HIS A 48 7.11 51.73 -2.15
N ASN A 49 6.89 52.70 -3.04
CA ASN A 49 5.55 53.06 -3.50
C ASN A 49 5.20 52.59 -4.92
N ASN A 50 6.19 52.15 -5.73
CA ASN A 50 5.94 51.69 -7.11
C ASN A 50 6.42 50.25 -7.33
N LEU A 51 5.47 49.35 -7.60
CA LEU A 51 5.71 47.91 -7.76
C LEU A 51 6.58 47.60 -8.99
N ASP A 52 6.32 48.25 -10.12
CA ASP A 52 7.06 48.04 -11.37
C ASP A 52 8.50 48.52 -11.26
N PHE A 53 8.70 49.72 -10.70
CA PHE A 53 10.03 50.24 -10.44
C PHE A 53 10.80 49.32 -9.49
N ARG A 54 10.17 48.83 -8.41
CA ARG A 54 10.76 47.85 -7.49
C ARG A 54 11.19 46.58 -8.22
N ASN A 55 10.33 46.02 -9.07
CA ASN A 55 10.60 44.80 -9.82
C ASN A 55 11.77 44.99 -10.80
N GLN A 56 11.76 46.10 -11.57
CA GLN A 56 12.84 46.44 -12.49
C GLN A 56 14.16 46.70 -11.76
N TYR A 57 14.13 47.42 -10.63
CA TYR A 57 15.30 47.68 -9.81
C TYR A 57 15.91 46.38 -9.26
N LYS A 58 15.07 45.46 -8.74
CA LYS A 58 15.50 44.13 -8.30
C LYS A 58 16.13 43.33 -9.44
N ALA A 59 15.53 43.33 -10.63
CA ALA A 59 16.04 42.63 -11.80
C ALA A 59 17.42 43.16 -12.24
N ARG A 60 17.57 44.50 -12.32
CA ARG A 60 18.86 45.15 -12.65
C ARG A 60 19.93 44.85 -11.61
N SER A 61 19.59 44.95 -10.33
CA SER A 61 20.49 44.63 -9.22
C SER A 61 20.97 43.17 -9.29
N LYS A 62 20.05 42.22 -9.52
CA LYS A 62 20.37 40.80 -9.68
C LYS A 62 21.33 40.54 -10.85
N LYS A 63 21.11 41.18 -12.00
CA LYS A 63 22.03 41.10 -13.16
C LYS A 63 23.43 41.62 -12.79
N ARG A 64 23.52 42.77 -12.12
CA ARG A 64 24.80 43.38 -11.70
C ARG A 64 25.56 42.49 -10.73
N VAL A 65 24.89 41.96 -9.70
CA VAL A 65 25.50 41.06 -8.72
C VAL A 65 25.96 39.77 -9.38
N SER A 66 25.15 39.18 -10.26
CA SER A 66 25.53 37.97 -11.01
C SER A 66 26.75 38.19 -11.89
N LYS A 67 26.83 39.32 -12.60
CA LYS A 67 28.01 39.68 -13.40
C LYS A 67 29.26 39.80 -12.52
N LYS A 68 29.15 40.50 -11.39
CA LYS A 68 30.25 40.69 -10.43
C LYS A 68 30.75 39.39 -9.81
N TYR A 69 29.83 38.48 -9.46
CA TYR A 69 30.14 37.16 -8.91
C TYR A 69 30.89 36.26 -9.93
N LYS A 70 30.57 36.40 -11.22
CA LYS A 70 31.24 35.64 -12.29
C LYS A 70 32.63 36.20 -12.63
N SER A 71 32.80 37.52 -12.57
CA SER A 71 34.03 38.19 -13.01
C SER A 71 35.12 38.28 -11.92
N ASP A 72 34.74 38.33 -10.63
CA ASP A 72 35.66 38.60 -9.53
C ASP A 72 35.75 37.39 -8.56
N PRO A 73 36.88 36.66 -8.56
CA PRO A 73 37.09 35.50 -7.69
C PRO A 73 37.02 35.81 -6.20
N MET A 74 37.46 36.99 -5.76
CA MET A 74 37.46 37.39 -4.34
C MET A 74 36.04 37.65 -3.84
N ILE A 75 35.20 38.26 -4.67
CA ILE A 75 33.78 38.45 -4.37
C ILE A 75 33.04 37.11 -4.37
N ARG A 76 33.39 36.20 -5.28
CA ARG A 76 32.86 34.84 -5.31
C ARG A 76 33.15 34.11 -3.99
N MET A 77 34.40 34.15 -3.53
CA MET A 77 34.84 33.51 -2.30
C MET A 77 34.12 34.06 -1.06
N LYS A 78 34.08 35.40 -0.87
CA LYS A 78 33.35 36.03 0.24
C LYS A 78 31.85 35.71 0.25
N THR A 79 31.26 35.51 -0.93
CA THR A 79 29.84 35.15 -1.06
C THR A 79 29.59 33.70 -0.64
N ILE A 80 30.47 32.77 -1.01
CA ILE A 80 30.42 31.36 -0.60
C ILE A 80 30.59 31.24 0.92
N GLU A 81 31.57 31.94 1.47
CA GLU A 81 31.85 31.97 2.92
C GLU A 81 30.64 32.45 3.73
N ARG A 82 30.01 33.57 3.33
CA ARG A 82 28.78 34.05 3.97
C ARG A 82 27.63 33.04 3.91
N ALA A 83 27.48 32.35 2.77
CA ALA A 83 26.47 31.32 2.62
C ALA A 83 26.75 30.14 3.56
N MET A 84 28.00 29.65 3.62
CA MET A 84 28.46 28.59 4.53
C MET A 84 28.19 28.98 5.99
N ASN A 85 28.58 30.17 6.42
CA ASN A 85 28.36 30.66 7.79
C ASN A 85 26.86 30.75 8.14
N TRP A 86 26.03 31.21 7.20
CA TRP A 86 24.58 31.20 7.39
C TRP A 86 24.01 29.77 7.46
N TYR A 87 24.54 28.83 6.67
CA TYR A 87 24.16 27.41 6.74
C TYR A 87 24.54 26.80 8.08
N HIS A 88 25.77 26.98 8.56
CA HIS A 88 26.22 26.46 9.85
C HIS A 88 25.40 27.04 11.01
N LYS A 89 25.13 28.34 11.00
CA LYS A 89 24.37 29.00 12.07
C LYS A 89 22.87 28.61 12.12
N ASN A 90 22.31 28.11 11.01
CA ASN A 90 20.88 27.81 10.89
C ASN A 90 20.56 26.33 10.55
N ASN A 91 21.50 25.40 10.75
CA ASN A 91 21.33 23.96 10.51
C ASN A 91 20.72 23.24 11.73
N THR A 92 19.54 23.67 12.16
CA THR A 92 18.83 23.04 13.29
C THR A 92 18.12 21.76 12.86
N LEU A 93 17.95 20.79 13.78
CA LEU A 93 17.21 19.54 13.55
C LEU A 93 15.80 19.78 12.98
N MET A 94 15.11 20.82 13.45
CA MET A 94 13.79 21.24 12.96
C MET A 94 13.78 21.55 11.45
N ARG A 95 14.86 22.14 10.93
CA ARG A 95 14.99 22.48 9.51
C ARG A 95 15.30 21.27 8.64
N GLN A 96 16.08 20.33 9.17
CA GLN A 96 16.33 19.04 8.52
C GLN A 96 15.04 18.23 8.40
N ASN A 97 14.23 18.19 9.46
CA ASN A 97 12.94 17.51 9.47
C ASN A 97 11.94 18.15 8.50
N SER A 98 11.89 19.49 8.45
CA SER A 98 11.06 20.22 7.49
C SER A 98 11.44 19.94 6.02
N ARG A 99 12.75 19.82 5.71
CA ARG A 99 13.22 19.42 4.37
C ARG A 99 12.83 17.99 4.03
N ARG A 100 12.93 17.07 4.99
CA ARG A 100 12.51 15.67 4.83
C ARG A 100 11.02 15.59 4.47
N LEU A 101 10.17 16.29 5.22
CA LEU A 101 8.73 16.38 4.96
C LEU A 101 8.40 17.01 3.60
N TYR A 102 9.06 18.12 3.23
CA TYR A 102 8.90 18.75 1.92
C TYR A 102 9.27 17.80 0.76
N ASN A 103 10.41 17.12 0.88
CA ASN A 103 10.86 16.16 -0.13
C ASN A 103 9.93 14.94 -0.23
N GLN A 104 9.40 14.46 0.89
CA GLN A 104 8.41 13.38 0.91
C GLN A 104 7.12 13.79 0.20
N ARG A 105 6.59 14.99 0.49
CA ARG A 105 5.43 15.55 -0.22
C ARG A 105 5.67 15.69 -1.72
N ARG A 106 6.85 16.18 -2.14
CA ARG A 106 7.21 16.24 -3.57
C ARG A 106 7.26 14.88 -4.25
N ARG A 107 7.78 13.85 -3.59
CA ARG A 107 7.79 12.48 -4.15
C ARG A 107 6.38 11.94 -4.34
N ILE A 108 5.50 12.14 -3.35
CA ILE A 108 4.08 11.76 -3.44
C ILE A 108 3.40 12.50 -4.61
N LEU A 109 3.61 13.82 -4.70
CA LEU A 109 3.03 14.64 -5.77
C LEU A 109 3.54 14.22 -7.16
N LYS A 110 4.85 13.95 -7.32
CA LYS A 110 5.39 13.42 -8.58
C LYS A 110 4.79 12.07 -8.95
N LYS A 111 4.58 11.18 -7.97
CA LYS A 111 3.93 9.88 -8.20
C LYS A 111 2.46 10.06 -8.62
N TYR A 112 1.73 10.97 -7.95
CA TYR A 112 0.35 11.32 -8.30
C TYR A 112 0.26 11.91 -9.72
N ILE A 113 1.13 12.86 -10.07
CA ILE A 113 1.19 13.46 -11.41
C ILE A 113 1.59 12.41 -12.46
N SER A 114 2.53 11.51 -12.17
CA SER A 114 2.91 10.42 -13.07
C SER A 114 1.74 9.46 -13.32
N ILE A 115 0.98 9.11 -12.29
CA ILE A 115 -0.25 8.31 -12.41
C ILE A 115 -1.30 9.04 -13.26
N GLN A 116 -1.46 10.35 -13.06
CA GLN A 116 -2.38 11.19 -13.84
C GLN A 116 -1.94 11.36 -15.31
N ASN A 117 -0.63 11.43 -15.57
CA ASN A 117 -0.04 11.62 -16.90
C ASN A 117 0.09 10.32 -17.70
N HIS A 118 -0.16 9.15 -17.10
CA HIS A 118 -0.48 7.92 -17.83
C HIS A 118 -1.87 8.02 -18.49
N LYS A 119 -2.10 9.08 -19.29
CA LYS A 119 -3.22 9.23 -20.23
C LYS A 119 -3.03 8.31 -21.44
N CYS A 120 -2.87 7.01 -21.20
CA CYS A 120 -3.23 5.96 -22.16
C CYS A 120 -4.75 5.66 -22.07
N ILE A 121 -5.55 6.62 -21.59
CA ILE A 121 -6.94 6.37 -21.20
C ILE A 121 -7.82 6.10 -22.43
N TYR A 122 -7.59 6.69 -23.60
CA TYR A 122 -8.56 6.55 -24.70
C TYR A 122 -8.46 5.22 -25.47
N LYS A 123 -7.24 4.72 -25.74
CA LYS A 123 -7.06 3.39 -26.36
C LYS A 123 -7.27 2.25 -25.36
N GLN A 124 -6.92 2.44 -24.08
CA GLN A 124 -7.17 1.42 -23.05
C GLN A 124 -8.60 1.45 -22.52
N SER A 125 -9.34 2.57 -22.53
CA SER A 125 -10.74 2.62 -22.07
C SER A 125 -11.64 1.78 -22.96
N ASN A 126 -11.55 1.91 -24.30
CA ASN A 126 -12.35 1.07 -25.20
C ASN A 126 -11.95 -0.42 -25.09
N LEU A 127 -10.65 -0.73 -25.01
CA LEU A 127 -10.20 -2.12 -24.81
C LEU A 127 -10.65 -2.67 -23.45
N TYR A 128 -10.56 -1.87 -22.39
CA TYR A 128 -11.00 -2.21 -21.04
C TYR A 128 -12.51 -2.41 -20.98
N MET A 129 -13.29 -1.49 -21.53
CA MET A 129 -14.75 -1.58 -21.58
C MET A 129 -15.19 -2.77 -22.44
N ASN A 130 -14.52 -3.04 -23.56
CA ASN A 130 -14.78 -4.23 -24.37
C ASN A 130 -14.45 -5.52 -23.62
N ASN A 131 -13.30 -5.57 -22.94
CA ASN A 131 -12.93 -6.73 -22.12
C ASN A 131 -13.86 -6.90 -20.91
N LEU A 132 -14.33 -5.80 -20.32
CA LEU A 132 -15.28 -5.80 -19.22
C LEU A 132 -16.65 -6.30 -19.69
N ASN A 133 -17.10 -5.89 -20.86
CA ASN A 133 -18.34 -6.37 -21.47
C ASN A 133 -18.24 -7.86 -21.82
N LYS A 134 -17.13 -8.29 -22.43
CA LYS A 134 -16.85 -9.72 -22.67
C LYS A 134 -16.83 -10.53 -21.37
N PHE A 135 -16.18 -9.99 -20.34
CA PHE A 135 -16.16 -10.62 -19.02
C PHE A 135 -17.58 -10.74 -18.44
N ARG A 136 -18.36 -9.65 -18.45
CA ARG A 136 -19.75 -9.61 -18.00
C ARG A 136 -20.64 -10.61 -18.74
N GLN A 137 -20.47 -10.75 -20.05
CA GLN A 137 -21.19 -11.76 -20.85
C GLN A 137 -20.80 -13.18 -20.42
N VAL A 138 -19.51 -13.44 -20.20
CA VAL A 138 -19.03 -14.77 -19.76
C VAL A 138 -19.57 -15.14 -18.37
N ILE A 139 -19.67 -14.17 -17.45
CA ILE A 139 -20.14 -14.41 -16.08
C ILE A 139 -21.66 -14.26 -15.92
N GLN A 140 -22.39 -14.02 -17.00
CA GLN A 140 -23.85 -13.92 -16.96
C GLN A 140 -24.46 -15.26 -16.55
N GLU A 141 -23.86 -16.36 -17.03
CA GLU A 141 -24.05 -17.70 -16.48
C GLU A 141 -23.08 -17.91 -15.31
N GLY A 142 -23.56 -18.51 -14.21
CA GLY A 142 -22.72 -18.87 -13.08
C GLY A 142 -21.68 -19.93 -13.42
N PRO A 143 -20.74 -20.21 -12.51
CA PRO A 143 -19.80 -21.31 -12.67
C PRO A 143 -20.47 -22.67 -12.41
N ASP A 144 -21.58 -22.96 -13.08
CA ASP A 144 -22.45 -24.11 -12.77
C ASP A 144 -21.96 -25.43 -13.42
N TYR A 145 -20.85 -25.37 -14.15
CA TYR A 145 -20.30 -26.52 -14.88
C TYR A 145 -19.18 -27.17 -14.08
N VAL A 146 -19.46 -28.35 -13.52
CA VAL A 146 -18.51 -29.11 -12.70
C VAL A 146 -17.61 -29.97 -13.59
N CYS A 147 -16.30 -29.77 -13.50
CA CYS A 147 -15.33 -30.61 -14.20
C CYS A 147 -15.22 -31.99 -13.52
N ILE A 148 -15.40 -33.07 -14.28
CA ILE A 148 -15.27 -34.44 -13.75
C ILE A 148 -13.89 -34.78 -13.16
N SER A 149 -12.83 -34.12 -13.62
CA SER A 149 -11.46 -34.44 -13.20
C SER A 149 -11.04 -33.71 -11.93
N CYS A 150 -11.29 -32.39 -11.88
CA CYS A 150 -10.88 -31.54 -10.77
C CYS A 150 -12.02 -31.15 -9.82
N GLN A 151 -13.27 -31.51 -10.13
CA GLN A 151 -14.50 -31.19 -9.37
C GLN A 151 -14.72 -29.70 -9.08
N LEU A 152 -14.07 -28.82 -9.86
CA LEU A 152 -14.28 -27.38 -9.76
C LEU A 152 -15.50 -26.97 -10.56
N ALA A 153 -16.33 -26.14 -9.92
CA ALA A 153 -17.35 -25.31 -10.52
C ALA A 153 -16.69 -24.25 -11.42
N LEU A 154 -17.01 -24.25 -12.72
CA LEU A 154 -16.37 -23.46 -13.76
C LEU A 154 -17.41 -22.82 -14.69
N PHE A 155 -17.03 -21.77 -15.39
CA PHE A 155 -17.88 -21.11 -16.38
C PHE A 155 -18.00 -21.94 -17.67
N ARG A 156 -19.09 -21.76 -18.40
CA ARG A 156 -19.39 -22.46 -19.67
C ARG A 156 -18.27 -22.38 -20.71
N ASN A 157 -17.53 -21.29 -20.75
CA ASN A 157 -16.42 -21.08 -21.68
C ASN A 157 -15.11 -21.79 -21.25
N GLN A 158 -15.02 -22.29 -20.03
CA GLN A 158 -13.84 -23.00 -19.49
C GLN A 158 -13.94 -24.51 -19.61
N VAL A 159 -15.14 -25.03 -19.87
CA VAL A 159 -15.42 -26.46 -20.01
C VAL A 159 -15.73 -26.86 -21.44
N ILE A 160 -15.59 -28.14 -21.73
CA ILE A 160 -16.04 -28.79 -22.96
C ILE A 160 -16.83 -30.06 -22.60
N PRO A 161 -17.76 -30.49 -23.48
CA PRO A 161 -18.45 -31.75 -23.31
C PRO A 161 -17.42 -32.88 -23.23
N PHE A 162 -17.53 -33.67 -22.17
CA PHE A 162 -16.67 -34.81 -21.98
C PHE A 162 -17.21 -36.01 -22.78
N VAL A 163 -16.32 -36.65 -23.53
CA VAL A 163 -16.61 -37.77 -24.44
C VAL A 163 -15.51 -38.80 -24.20
N GLU A 164 -15.86 -39.93 -23.61
CA GLU A 164 -14.92 -40.94 -23.08
C GLU A 164 -13.93 -41.42 -24.14
N GLU A 165 -14.42 -41.66 -25.36
CA GLU A 165 -13.68 -42.17 -26.50
C GLU A 165 -12.53 -41.24 -26.92
N LYS A 166 -12.63 -39.94 -26.61
CA LYS A 166 -11.58 -38.95 -26.93
C LYS A 166 -10.37 -39.05 -26.01
N TYR A 167 -10.49 -39.73 -24.87
CA TYR A 167 -9.48 -39.77 -23.84
C TYR A 167 -8.92 -41.17 -23.60
N ILE A 168 -9.65 -42.24 -23.96
CA ILE A 168 -9.16 -43.62 -23.88
C ILE A 168 -8.47 -44.00 -25.19
N THR A 169 -7.15 -44.19 -25.15
CA THR A 169 -6.34 -44.69 -26.29
C THR A 169 -5.54 -45.93 -25.89
N GLN A 170 -5.20 -46.79 -26.86
CA GLN A 170 -4.55 -48.08 -26.63
C GLN A 170 -3.15 -47.98 -25.98
N ASN A 171 -2.44 -46.85 -26.16
CA ASN A 171 -1.06 -46.64 -25.70
C ASN A 171 -0.94 -45.81 -24.38
N MET A 172 -1.94 -45.83 -23.51
CA MET A 172 -1.84 -45.21 -22.18
C MET A 172 -1.35 -46.19 -21.12
N SER A 173 -0.61 -45.69 -20.12
CA SER A 173 -0.28 -46.51 -18.95
C SER A 173 -1.56 -46.95 -18.22
N TYR A 174 -1.49 -48.11 -17.58
CA TYR A 174 -2.60 -48.68 -16.82
C TYR A 174 -3.11 -47.71 -15.74
N GLU A 175 -2.21 -46.98 -15.09
CA GLU A 175 -2.53 -45.99 -14.05
C GLU A 175 -3.38 -44.85 -14.63
N ILE A 176 -3.01 -44.31 -15.80
CA ILE A 176 -3.76 -43.23 -16.46
C ILE A 176 -5.12 -43.74 -16.96
N LYS A 177 -5.17 -44.96 -17.51
CA LYS A 177 -6.41 -45.57 -18.01
C LYS A 177 -7.40 -45.84 -16.86
N LYS A 178 -6.95 -46.53 -15.80
CA LYS A 178 -7.72 -46.77 -14.57
C LYS A 178 -8.16 -45.47 -13.90
N HIS A 179 -7.34 -44.43 -13.99
CA HIS A 179 -7.63 -43.11 -13.46
C HIS A 179 -8.72 -42.37 -14.23
N ILE A 180 -8.62 -42.32 -15.57
CA ILE A 180 -9.70 -41.78 -16.40
C ILE A 180 -10.99 -42.57 -16.11
N GLN A 181 -10.86 -43.90 -15.97
CA GLN A 181 -11.95 -44.79 -15.61
C GLN A 181 -12.64 -44.47 -14.28
N SER A 182 -11.85 -44.04 -13.28
CA SER A 182 -12.39 -43.66 -11.97
C SER A 182 -13.29 -42.41 -12.00
N TYR A 183 -13.18 -41.56 -13.03
CA TYR A 183 -14.05 -40.40 -13.19
C TYR A 183 -15.48 -40.77 -13.63
N PHE A 184 -15.69 -41.98 -14.18
CA PHE A 184 -16.98 -42.36 -14.75
C PHE A 184 -17.94 -43.01 -13.74
N MET A 185 -17.43 -43.58 -12.64
CA MET A 185 -18.23 -44.39 -11.70
C MET A 185 -19.23 -43.60 -10.84
N TYR A 186 -19.19 -42.27 -10.85
CA TYR A 186 -20.11 -41.40 -10.10
C TYR A 186 -21.10 -40.70 -11.04
N SER A 187 -22.15 -41.38 -11.48
CA SER A 187 -23.50 -40.83 -11.76
C SER A 187 -24.31 -41.79 -12.64
N SER A 188 -25.46 -42.22 -12.12
CA SER A 188 -26.46 -43.06 -12.80
C SER A 188 -27.42 -42.26 -13.71
N SER A 189 -27.08 -41.03 -14.11
CA SER A 189 -27.94 -40.17 -14.92
C SER A 189 -27.37 -39.93 -16.32
N ARG A 190 -28.25 -39.87 -17.33
CA ARG A 190 -27.96 -39.54 -18.74
C ARG A 190 -27.54 -38.07 -18.94
N GLU A 191 -27.02 -37.41 -17.91
CA GLU A 191 -26.68 -35.99 -17.94
C GLU A 191 -25.31 -35.76 -18.59
N GLN A 192 -25.22 -34.68 -19.39
CA GLN A 192 -23.98 -34.32 -20.07
C GLN A 192 -22.87 -34.01 -19.06
N LYS A 193 -21.80 -34.79 -19.09
CA LYS A 193 -20.59 -34.57 -18.27
C LYS A 193 -19.69 -33.51 -18.91
N TRP A 194 -19.01 -32.74 -18.07
CA TRP A 194 -18.12 -31.65 -18.48
C TRP A 194 -16.70 -31.86 -18.00
N ILE A 195 -15.72 -31.47 -18.81
CA ILE A 195 -14.31 -31.44 -18.43
C ILE A 195 -13.73 -30.07 -18.72
N CYS A 196 -12.92 -29.53 -17.81
CA CYS A 196 -12.26 -28.25 -18.05
C CYS A 196 -11.16 -28.38 -19.09
N LYS A 197 -10.94 -27.32 -19.87
CA LYS A 197 -9.93 -27.28 -20.93
C LYS A 197 -8.54 -27.69 -20.42
N SER A 198 -8.14 -27.18 -19.25
CA SER A 198 -6.85 -27.52 -18.64
C SER A 198 -6.68 -28.99 -18.28
N CYS A 199 -7.71 -29.64 -17.72
CA CYS A 199 -7.66 -31.07 -17.41
C CYS A 199 -7.68 -31.90 -18.69
N SER A 200 -8.53 -31.54 -19.65
CA SER A 200 -8.57 -32.18 -20.97
C SER A 200 -7.21 -32.15 -21.67
N ASP A 201 -6.54 -30.99 -21.71
CA ASP A 201 -5.25 -30.83 -22.37
C ASP A 201 -4.15 -31.68 -21.72
N LYS A 202 -4.17 -31.80 -20.39
CA LYS A 202 -3.23 -32.64 -19.65
C LYS A 202 -3.46 -34.12 -19.92
N ILE A 203 -4.71 -34.57 -19.88
CA ILE A 203 -5.07 -35.97 -20.15
C ILE A 203 -4.72 -36.35 -21.59
N LYS A 204 -5.02 -35.50 -22.58
CA LYS A 204 -4.64 -35.73 -23.99
C LYS A 204 -3.11 -35.87 -24.17
N LYS A 205 -2.34 -35.13 -23.37
CA LYS A 205 -0.86 -35.23 -23.31
C LYS A 205 -0.36 -36.39 -22.46
N ARG A 206 -1.25 -37.29 -22.01
CA ARG A 206 -0.92 -38.44 -21.14
C ARG A 206 -0.27 -38.01 -19.81
N GLN A 207 -0.68 -36.85 -19.28
CA GLN A 207 -0.20 -36.30 -18.01
C GLN A 207 -1.33 -36.21 -17.00
N MET A 208 -0.99 -36.43 -15.72
CA MET A 208 -1.89 -36.20 -14.59
C MET A 208 -2.23 -34.70 -14.48
N PRO A 209 -3.51 -34.29 -14.52
CA PRO A 209 -3.86 -32.91 -14.22
C PRO A 209 -3.50 -32.61 -12.77
N SER A 210 -2.74 -31.53 -12.55
CA SER A 210 -2.28 -31.16 -11.21
C SER A 210 -3.41 -30.91 -10.20
N ARG A 211 -4.56 -30.43 -10.70
CA ARG A 211 -5.77 -30.14 -9.93
C ARG A 211 -6.75 -31.30 -9.88
N ALA A 212 -6.41 -32.47 -10.40
CA ALA A 212 -7.31 -33.62 -10.38
C ALA A 212 -7.55 -34.09 -8.94
N VAL A 213 -8.79 -34.45 -8.62
CA VAL A 213 -9.17 -34.95 -7.29
C VAL A 213 -8.37 -36.20 -6.94
N VAL A 214 -8.26 -37.11 -7.89
CA VAL A 214 -7.45 -38.33 -7.80
C VAL A 214 -5.94 -38.07 -7.76
N ASN A 215 -5.47 -36.85 -8.06
CA ASN A 215 -4.08 -36.44 -7.80
C ASN A 215 -3.87 -36.02 -6.33
N ARG A 216 -4.22 -36.91 -5.39
CA ARG A 216 -4.11 -36.68 -3.93
C ARG A 216 -4.84 -35.43 -3.42
N LEU A 217 -5.85 -34.96 -4.14
CA LEU A 217 -6.74 -33.87 -3.75
C LEU A 217 -8.13 -34.38 -3.34
N LYS A 218 -8.32 -35.70 -3.28
CA LYS A 218 -9.54 -36.34 -2.82
C LYS A 218 -9.67 -36.05 -1.33
N VAL A 219 -10.72 -35.32 -0.99
CA VAL A 219 -11.09 -35.11 0.40
C VAL A 219 -11.57 -36.47 0.93
N CYS A 220 -10.88 -37.00 1.94
CA CYS A 220 -11.33 -38.19 2.63
C CYS A 220 -12.70 -37.91 3.25
N GLU A 221 -13.59 -38.90 3.20
CA GLU A 221 -14.86 -38.76 3.89
C GLU A 221 -14.60 -38.54 5.37
N ILE A 222 -15.27 -37.53 5.94
CA ILE A 222 -15.17 -37.27 7.37
C ILE A 222 -15.79 -38.49 8.09
N PRO A 223 -15.06 -39.13 9.03
CA PRO A 223 -15.56 -40.22 9.85
C PRO A 223 -16.89 -39.86 10.52
N SER A 224 -17.77 -40.85 10.67
CA SER A 224 -19.09 -40.69 11.31
C SER A 224 -19.01 -40.07 12.71
N GLU A 225 -18.00 -40.48 13.46
CA GLU A 225 -17.70 -40.05 14.83
C GLU A 225 -17.37 -38.56 14.88
N LEU A 226 -16.70 -38.03 13.85
CA LEU A 226 -16.40 -36.59 13.73
C LEU A 226 -17.56 -35.79 13.14
N LYS A 227 -18.36 -36.42 12.26
CA LYS A 227 -19.55 -35.79 11.66
C LYS A 227 -20.63 -35.48 12.70
N ARG A 228 -20.84 -36.37 13.68
CA ARG A 228 -21.87 -36.21 14.71
C ARG A 228 -21.57 -35.12 15.76
N LEU A 229 -20.30 -34.73 15.91
CA LEU A 229 -19.92 -33.76 16.94
C LEU A 229 -20.53 -32.38 16.71
N ASN A 230 -21.01 -31.77 17.80
CA ASN A 230 -21.39 -30.38 17.82
C ASN A 230 -20.16 -29.44 17.84
N ASN A 231 -20.39 -28.12 17.82
CA ASN A 231 -19.31 -27.15 17.76
C ASN A 231 -18.44 -27.16 19.02
N LEU A 232 -19.04 -27.29 20.19
CA LEU A 232 -18.32 -27.30 21.46
C LEU A 232 -17.49 -28.57 21.62
N GLU A 233 -18.02 -29.73 21.26
CA GLU A 233 -17.29 -31.01 21.24
C GLU A 233 -16.10 -30.97 20.29
N LYS A 234 -16.27 -30.39 19.10
CA LYS A 234 -15.16 -30.13 18.17
C LYS A 234 -14.09 -29.23 18.78
N HIS A 235 -14.48 -28.23 19.57
CA HIS A 235 -13.51 -27.39 20.29
C HIS A 235 -12.73 -28.16 21.36
N LEU A 236 -13.35 -29.11 22.08
CA LEU A 236 -12.67 -29.88 23.14
C LEU A 236 -11.55 -30.76 22.57
N ILE A 237 -11.73 -31.29 21.36
CA ILE A 237 -10.71 -32.12 20.70
C ILE A 237 -9.82 -31.32 19.75
N ALA A 238 -9.94 -30.00 19.67
CA ALA A 238 -9.10 -29.20 18.77
C ALA A 238 -7.71 -28.96 19.39
N LEU A 239 -6.65 -29.49 18.75
CA LEU A 239 -5.25 -29.25 19.18
C LEU A 239 -4.88 -27.75 19.24
N ARG A 240 -5.54 -26.92 18.44
CA ARG A 240 -5.31 -25.47 18.41
C ARG A 240 -6.63 -24.72 18.23
N LEU A 241 -6.87 -23.74 19.10
CA LEU A 241 -8.02 -22.86 19.03
C LEU A 241 -7.64 -21.53 18.35
N PRO A 242 -8.20 -21.21 17.17
CA PRO A 242 -7.92 -19.96 16.48
C PRO A 242 -8.74 -18.81 17.07
N PHE A 243 -8.06 -17.77 17.53
CA PHE A 243 -8.65 -16.50 17.94
C PHE A 243 -8.38 -15.43 16.89
N MET A 244 -9.45 -14.91 16.29
CA MET A 244 -9.36 -13.79 15.33
C MET A 244 -10.53 -12.83 15.51
N LYS A 245 -10.28 -11.54 15.27
CA LYS A 245 -11.35 -10.54 15.23
C LYS A 245 -11.80 -10.34 13.79
N ILE A 246 -12.99 -10.83 13.46
CA ILE A 246 -13.62 -10.55 12.17
C ILE A 246 -14.26 -9.16 12.23
N VAL A 247 -13.94 -8.32 11.25
CA VAL A 247 -14.50 -6.98 11.06
C VAL A 247 -15.08 -6.86 9.66
N ASN A 248 -16.09 -6.02 9.49
CA ASN A 248 -16.51 -5.64 8.16
C ASN A 248 -15.45 -4.71 7.57
N LEU A 249 -14.89 -5.09 6.43
CA LEU A 249 -14.09 -4.20 5.60
C LEU A 249 -15.07 -3.17 5.05
N THR A 250 -14.83 -1.89 5.32
CA THR A 250 -15.72 -0.82 4.87
C THR A 250 -15.76 -0.80 3.34
N SER A 251 -16.86 -1.26 2.75
CA SER A 251 -17.10 -1.20 1.31
C SER A 251 -18.11 -0.10 0.99
N GLY A 252 -17.75 1.17 1.23
CA GLY A 252 -18.59 2.32 0.87
C GLY A 252 -20.05 2.22 1.34
N LYS A 253 -20.97 2.94 0.67
CA LYS A 253 -22.40 3.06 1.01
C LYS A 253 -23.23 1.76 0.84
N LEU A 254 -22.61 0.59 0.61
CA LEU A 254 -23.35 -0.65 0.42
C LEU A 254 -23.73 -1.27 1.78
N SER A 255 -24.97 -1.77 1.88
CA SER A 255 -25.57 -2.35 3.09
C SER A 255 -24.62 -3.26 3.86
N SER A 256 -24.59 -3.11 5.19
CA SER A 256 -23.74 -3.89 6.11
C SER A 256 -23.86 -5.40 5.93
N ARG A 257 -24.98 -5.90 5.41
CA ARG A 257 -25.21 -7.32 5.11
C ARG A 257 -24.34 -7.87 3.98
N PHE A 258 -23.89 -7.03 3.03
CA PHE A 258 -23.06 -7.43 1.88
C PHE A 258 -21.60 -6.96 1.99
N SER A 259 -21.21 -6.41 3.14
CA SER A 259 -19.84 -5.96 3.35
C SER A 259 -18.87 -7.14 3.38
N GLN A 260 -17.74 -7.01 2.70
CA GLN A 260 -16.69 -8.03 2.75
C GLN A 260 -16.17 -8.13 4.18
N LYS A 261 -16.10 -9.34 4.74
CA LYS A 261 -15.52 -9.57 6.06
C LYS A 261 -14.00 -9.73 5.93
N GLY A 262 -13.26 -9.14 6.86
CA GLY A 262 -11.81 -9.27 6.96
C GLY A 262 -11.39 -9.49 8.41
N THR A 263 -10.16 -9.93 8.61
CA THR A 263 -9.60 -10.12 9.95
C THR A 263 -8.81 -8.89 10.38
N LYS A 264 -9.11 -8.36 11.57
CA LYS A 264 -8.35 -7.27 12.19
C LYS A 264 -7.31 -7.84 13.15
N GLY A 265 -6.04 -7.56 12.88
CA GLY A 265 -4.92 -7.96 13.71
C GLY A 265 -4.42 -9.38 13.42
N PRO A 266 -3.43 -9.86 14.19
CA PRO A 266 -2.88 -11.20 14.04
C PRO A 266 -3.90 -12.30 14.38
N LEU A 267 -3.77 -13.44 13.70
CA LEU A 267 -4.41 -14.69 14.07
C LEU A 267 -3.61 -15.33 15.21
N HIS A 268 -4.25 -15.57 16.35
CA HIS A 268 -3.63 -16.27 17.47
C HIS A 268 -4.15 -17.69 17.55
N CYS A 269 -3.29 -18.69 17.33
CA CYS A 269 -3.63 -20.10 17.51
C CYS A 269 -3.11 -20.57 18.87
N VAL A 270 -4.00 -20.73 19.84
CA VAL A 270 -3.63 -21.17 21.19
C VAL A 270 -3.62 -22.69 21.21
N PRO A 271 -2.54 -23.35 21.66
CA PRO A 271 -2.52 -24.80 21.82
C PRO A 271 -3.50 -25.20 22.92
N SER A 272 -4.24 -26.28 22.68
CA SER A 272 -5.12 -26.90 23.69
C SER A 272 -4.49 -28.18 24.20
N ASP A 273 -4.62 -28.41 25.51
CA ASP A 273 -4.30 -29.71 26.09
C ASP A 273 -5.52 -30.63 25.96
N VAL A 274 -5.60 -31.33 24.83
CA VAL A 274 -6.73 -32.20 24.50
C VAL A 274 -6.80 -33.39 25.46
N GLU A 275 -5.65 -33.92 25.89
CA GLU A 275 -5.59 -35.07 26.79
C GLU A 275 -6.17 -34.71 28.17
N ASP A 276 -5.67 -33.64 28.78
CA ASP A 276 -6.17 -33.15 30.07
C ASP A 276 -7.66 -32.75 29.99
N THR A 277 -8.05 -32.07 28.91
CA THR A 277 -9.43 -31.62 28.72
C THR A 277 -10.40 -32.80 28.64
N VAL A 278 -10.10 -33.84 27.87
CA VAL A 278 -11.00 -34.98 27.65
C VAL A 278 -10.98 -35.96 28.83
N THR A 279 -9.84 -36.13 29.50
CA THR A 279 -9.74 -36.97 30.71
C THR A 279 -10.49 -36.37 31.91
N THR A 280 -10.53 -35.04 32.01
CA THR A 280 -11.28 -34.31 33.05
C THR A 280 -12.80 -34.37 32.86
N LEU A 281 -13.29 -34.66 31.65
CA LEU A 281 -14.74 -34.80 31.43
C LEU A 281 -15.30 -35.97 32.25
N PRO A 282 -16.45 -35.78 32.94
CA PRO A 282 -17.03 -36.84 33.74
C PRO A 282 -17.34 -38.05 32.87
N ARG A 283 -17.07 -39.25 33.39
CA ARG A 283 -17.37 -40.50 32.69
C ARG A 283 -18.87 -40.79 32.86
N PRO A 284 -19.67 -40.79 31.77
CA PRO A 284 -21.08 -41.09 31.89
C PRO A 284 -21.30 -42.57 32.22
N VAL A 285 -22.29 -42.87 33.06
CA VAL A 285 -22.69 -44.25 33.36
C VAL A 285 -23.44 -44.87 32.18
N ASP A 286 -24.20 -44.05 31.44
CA ASP A 286 -24.92 -44.44 30.23
C ASP A 286 -24.55 -43.54 29.05
N LYS A 287 -24.63 -44.07 27.83
CA LYS A 287 -24.35 -43.35 26.57
C LYS A 287 -25.33 -42.22 26.29
N SER A 288 -26.50 -42.22 26.92
CA SER A 288 -27.53 -41.18 26.80
C SER A 288 -27.25 -39.93 27.66
N MET A 289 -26.29 -40.02 28.59
CA MET A 289 -26.05 -38.96 29.57
C MET A 289 -25.23 -37.82 28.97
N MET A 290 -25.88 -36.67 28.85
CA MET A 290 -25.29 -35.43 28.35
C MET A 290 -24.78 -34.56 29.51
N VAL A 291 -23.70 -33.81 29.26
CA VAL A 291 -23.11 -32.87 30.21
C VAL A 291 -23.28 -31.46 29.69
N ARG A 292 -23.79 -30.56 30.54
CA ARG A 292 -23.86 -29.13 30.21
C ARG A 292 -22.48 -28.50 30.38
N LEU A 293 -21.89 -28.02 29.29
CA LEU A 293 -20.58 -27.37 29.31
C LEU A 293 -20.70 -25.89 28.96
N GLN A 294 -20.14 -25.04 29.81
CA GLN A 294 -20.07 -23.59 29.61
C GLN A 294 -18.64 -23.18 29.27
N LEU A 295 -18.45 -22.64 28.08
CA LEU A 295 -17.18 -22.09 27.68
C LEU A 295 -17.16 -20.58 27.97
N LYS A 296 -16.22 -20.17 28.81
CA LYS A 296 -16.01 -18.77 29.18
C LYS A 296 -14.68 -18.28 28.64
N ARG A 297 -14.63 -17.01 28.20
CA ARG A 297 -13.36 -16.38 27.80
C ARG A 297 -12.36 -16.29 28.95
N ARG A 298 -12.86 -16.12 30.18
CA ARG A 298 -12.12 -16.17 31.44
C ARG A 298 -13.04 -16.73 32.51
N LEU A 299 -12.54 -17.60 33.39
CA LEU A 299 -13.35 -18.22 34.45
C LEU A 299 -14.00 -17.20 35.39
N LYS A 300 -13.31 -16.08 35.68
CA LYS A 300 -13.84 -14.97 36.48
C LYS A 300 -14.99 -14.18 35.84
N TYR A 301 -15.27 -14.37 34.55
CA TYR A 301 -16.36 -13.65 33.89
C TYR A 301 -17.71 -14.32 34.18
N LYS A 302 -18.71 -13.48 34.45
CA LYS A 302 -20.10 -13.93 34.57
C LYS A 302 -20.68 -14.34 33.21
N ALA A 303 -20.34 -13.61 32.16
CA ALA A 303 -20.79 -13.88 30.80
C ALA A 303 -20.21 -15.20 30.26
N VAL A 304 -21.09 -16.06 29.76
CA VAL A 304 -20.76 -17.29 29.04
C VAL A 304 -20.61 -16.97 27.55
N TRP A 305 -19.57 -17.50 26.91
CA TRP A 305 -19.34 -17.29 25.48
C TRP A 305 -20.17 -18.26 24.64
N GLU A 306 -20.12 -19.54 25.00
CA GLU A 306 -20.88 -20.60 24.37
C GLU A 306 -21.30 -21.61 25.43
N GLU A 307 -22.52 -22.14 25.31
CA GLU A 307 -23.06 -23.15 26.20
C GLU A 307 -23.78 -24.19 25.37
N GLN A 308 -23.39 -25.46 25.51
CA GLN A 308 -24.02 -26.58 24.82
C GLN A 308 -24.05 -27.81 25.73
N LEU A 309 -25.00 -28.70 25.46
CA LEU A 309 -24.99 -30.07 25.97
C LEU A 309 -24.01 -30.88 25.11
N ILE A 310 -23.07 -31.56 25.76
CA ILE A 310 -22.07 -32.40 25.11
C ILE A 310 -22.25 -33.86 25.53
N ASN A 311 -21.88 -34.79 24.67
CA ASN A 311 -21.74 -36.20 25.00
C ASN A 311 -20.26 -36.56 25.20
N PRO A 312 -19.80 -36.81 26.44
CA PRO A 312 -18.41 -37.16 26.70
C PRO A 312 -17.94 -38.44 25.97
N ASN A 313 -18.86 -39.36 25.64
CA ASN A 313 -18.50 -40.57 24.90
C ASN A 313 -18.25 -40.26 23.42
N ASP A 314 -19.06 -39.40 22.80
CA ASP A 314 -18.85 -39.02 21.40
C ASP A 314 -17.51 -38.29 21.22
N VAL A 315 -17.14 -37.43 22.19
CA VAL A 315 -15.84 -36.75 22.24
C VAL A 315 -14.69 -37.75 22.30
N ARG A 316 -14.79 -38.79 23.15
CA ARG A 316 -13.76 -39.82 23.29
C ARG A 316 -13.64 -40.69 22.05
N ASP A 317 -14.75 -41.17 21.51
CA ASP A 317 -14.79 -41.97 20.29
C ASP A 317 -14.15 -41.21 19.11
N ALA A 318 -14.48 -39.93 18.96
CA ALA A 318 -13.90 -39.07 17.95
C ALA A 318 -12.38 -38.89 18.15
N LEU A 319 -11.93 -38.73 19.40
CA LEU A 319 -10.51 -38.64 19.70
C LEU A 319 -9.76 -39.94 19.36
N PHE A 320 -10.33 -41.11 19.66
CA PHE A 320 -9.75 -42.41 19.26
C PHE A 320 -9.59 -42.55 17.74
N VAL A 321 -10.57 -42.06 16.97
CA VAL A 321 -10.48 -42.03 15.50
C VAL A 321 -9.36 -41.09 15.05
N LEU A 322 -9.26 -39.89 15.65
CA LEU A 322 -8.22 -38.92 15.31
C LEU A 322 -6.81 -39.41 15.63
N ILE A 323 -6.59 -40.10 16.75
CA ILE A 323 -5.31 -40.72 17.10
C ILE A 323 -4.86 -41.72 16.01
N LYS A 324 -5.79 -42.53 15.50
CA LYS A 324 -5.50 -43.49 14.41
C LYS A 324 -5.22 -42.81 13.06
N MET A 325 -5.86 -41.66 12.80
CA MET A 325 -5.81 -40.99 11.50
C MET A 325 -4.71 -39.94 11.37
N HIS A 326 -4.28 -39.33 12.49
CA HIS A 326 -3.41 -38.16 12.43
C HIS A 326 -2.34 -38.18 13.54
N PRO A 327 -1.04 -38.12 13.20
CA PRO A 327 0.07 -38.31 14.15
C PRO A 327 0.21 -37.20 15.21
N GLY A 328 -0.48 -36.08 15.02
CA GLY A 328 -0.52 -34.97 15.98
C GLY A 328 -1.46 -35.17 17.18
N TYR A 329 -2.32 -36.19 17.14
CA TYR A 329 -3.16 -36.59 18.27
C TYR A 329 -2.46 -37.70 19.03
N LYS A 330 -2.50 -37.63 20.36
CA LYS A 330 -1.87 -38.60 21.26
C LYS A 330 -2.91 -39.17 22.21
#